data_AF-A0A8J8C4D9-F1
#
_entry.id   AF-A0A8J8C4D9-F1
#
_cell.length_a   1.000
_cell.length_b   1.000
_cell.length_c   1.000
_cell.angle_alpha   90.00
_cell.angle_beta   90.00
_cell.angle_gamma   90.00
#
_symmetry.space_group_name_H-M   'P 1'
#
loop_
_entity.id
_entity.type
_entity.pdbx_description
1 polymer ?
#
loop_
_entity_poly.entity_id
_entity_poly.type
_entity_poly.pdbx_seq_one_letter_code
_entity_poly.pdbx_strand_id
1 'polypeptide(L)'
;MREIFKGKTTFKDRDSYYVLNAAAFETLQSRWRETVPPGFTVHRVQTDDVFTTTGVSAFDKLTSWKSFEQFLKDGFAYYVEEDATHKIVSGCITKFCTSTGCELAVGTHEQYRRRGFATLVACATAEEALKKGLTTIWECYHRNVASIKTNQKVGFEYLCDEYFYFGFLYESLQNDLFSGYYYLTELHNPEEAVFWFKRAIALSEKENNPLSSSYNFYAASAFAIMREYDLALERLSAAVEIVQDKREFYNKLQTEKAFDDLRESLAFKKVLHRLEV
;
A
#
# COMPACT_ATOMS: atom_id res chain seq x y z
N MET A 1 -7.96 26.15 9.31
CA MET A 1 -7.21 24.91 9.64
C MET A 1 -6.35 25.04 10.90
N ARG A 2 -5.61 26.15 11.11
CA ARG A 2 -4.73 26.35 12.28
C ARG A 2 -5.43 26.35 13.66
N GLU A 3 -6.73 26.65 13.75
CA GLU A 3 -7.42 26.67 15.05
C GLU A 3 -7.86 25.29 15.54
N ILE A 4 -8.31 24.40 14.64
CA ILE A 4 -8.78 23.04 15.01
C ILE A 4 -7.64 22.21 15.60
N PHE A 5 -6.42 22.38 15.07
CA PHE A 5 -5.25 21.64 15.50
C PHE A 5 -4.28 22.47 16.36
N LYS A 6 -4.75 23.58 16.96
CA LYS A 6 -3.88 24.42 17.78
C LYS A 6 -3.30 23.60 18.94
N GLY A 7 -1.97 23.54 19.02
CA GLY A 7 -1.26 22.76 20.04
C GLY A 7 -1.30 21.23 19.84
N LYS A 8 -1.76 20.76 18.67
CA LYS A 8 -1.74 19.34 18.29
C LYS A 8 -0.67 19.09 17.24
N THR A 9 -0.11 17.87 17.24
CA THR A 9 0.76 17.42 16.16
C THR A 9 -0.06 17.28 14.87
N THR A 10 0.37 17.98 13.82
CA THR A 10 -0.19 17.87 12.48
C THR A 10 0.90 17.52 11.50
N PHE A 11 0.55 16.71 10.53
CA PHE A 11 1.40 16.33 9.42
C PHE A 11 0.85 16.96 8.15
N LYS A 12 1.75 17.43 7.30
CA LYS A 12 1.42 17.93 5.98
C LYS A 12 1.94 16.94 4.98
N ASP A 13 1.06 16.49 4.10
CA ASP A 13 1.43 15.60 3.03
C ASP A 13 0.66 15.91 1.74
N ARG A 14 0.85 15.09 0.70
CA ARG A 14 0.20 15.28 -0.59
C ARG A 14 -0.02 13.97 -1.36
N ASP A 15 -1.09 13.99 -2.12
CA ASP A 15 -1.34 13.03 -3.20
C ASP A 15 -1.01 13.71 -4.54
N SER A 16 -0.54 12.91 -5.48
CA SER A 16 -0.26 13.33 -6.84
C SER A 16 -1.34 12.80 -7.77
N TYR A 17 -1.88 13.70 -8.59
CA TYR A 17 -2.90 13.40 -9.58
C TYR A 17 -2.25 13.29 -10.95
N TYR A 18 -2.71 12.29 -11.70
CA TYR A 18 -2.29 12.07 -13.07
C TYR A 18 -3.52 11.96 -13.97
N VAL A 19 -3.39 12.44 -15.20
CA VAL A 19 -4.45 12.39 -16.22
C VAL A 19 -4.01 11.51 -17.38
N LEU A 20 -4.90 10.66 -17.89
CA LEU A 20 -4.61 9.80 -19.02
C LEU A 20 -4.44 10.62 -20.30
N ASN A 21 -3.29 10.51 -20.95
CA ASN A 21 -3.06 11.06 -22.28
C ASN A 21 -3.35 9.99 -23.34
N ALA A 22 -4.39 10.21 -24.15
CA ALA A 22 -4.82 9.22 -25.16
C ALA A 22 -3.74 8.90 -26.20
N ALA A 23 -2.96 9.89 -26.64
CA ALA A 23 -1.89 9.68 -27.60
C ALA A 23 -0.71 8.92 -26.99
N ALA A 24 -0.37 9.21 -25.74
CA ALA A 24 0.64 8.46 -25.00
C ALA A 24 0.20 7.01 -24.78
N PHE A 25 -1.06 6.78 -24.40
CA PHE A 25 -1.64 5.44 -24.25
C PHE A 25 -1.53 4.65 -25.56
N GLU A 26 -1.97 5.22 -26.68
CA GLU A 26 -1.90 4.56 -27.99
C GLU A 26 -0.46 4.21 -28.36
N THR A 27 0.48 5.14 -28.14
CA THR A 27 1.89 4.93 -28.45
C THR A 27 2.54 3.85 -27.58
N LEU A 28 2.28 3.87 -26.27
CA LEU A 28 2.95 3.01 -25.29
C LEU A 28 2.28 1.64 -25.15
N GLN A 29 0.97 1.54 -25.37
CA GLN A 29 0.15 0.40 -25.00
C GLN A 29 -0.73 -0.15 -26.15
N SER A 30 -0.53 0.26 -27.41
CA SER A 30 -1.29 -0.25 -28.58
C SER A 30 -1.42 -1.78 -28.65
N ARG A 31 -0.45 -2.53 -28.10
CA ARG A 31 -0.42 -4.00 -28.11
C ARG A 31 -0.43 -4.63 -26.72
N TRP A 32 -0.95 -3.94 -25.70
CA TRP A 32 -0.93 -4.44 -24.32
C TRP A 32 -1.52 -5.85 -24.18
N ARG A 33 -2.50 -6.24 -25.02
CA ARG A 33 -3.09 -7.59 -25.05
C ARG A 33 -2.09 -8.70 -25.39
N GLU A 34 -1.11 -8.41 -26.23
CA GLU A 34 -0.05 -9.37 -26.61
C GLU A 34 0.95 -9.59 -25.46
N THR A 35 0.90 -8.74 -24.43
CA THR A 35 1.79 -8.81 -23.26
C THR A 35 1.22 -9.61 -22.09
N VAL A 36 0.00 -10.15 -22.24
CA VAL A 36 -0.60 -11.07 -21.26
C VAL A 36 0.23 -12.36 -21.21
N PRO A 37 0.85 -12.71 -20.06
CA PRO A 37 1.68 -13.91 -19.97
C PRO A 37 0.85 -15.20 -20.14
N PRO A 38 1.42 -16.29 -20.69
CA PRO A 38 0.76 -17.58 -20.69
C PRO A 38 0.34 -18.04 -19.29
N GLY A 39 -0.84 -18.66 -19.17
CA GLY A 39 -1.41 -19.09 -17.89
C GLY A 39 -2.15 -17.98 -17.14
N PHE A 40 -2.37 -16.83 -17.76
CA PHE A 40 -3.12 -15.72 -17.21
C PHE A 40 -4.11 -15.18 -18.23
N THR A 41 -5.27 -14.75 -17.75
CA THR A 41 -6.33 -14.17 -18.58
C THR A 41 -6.82 -12.86 -17.98
N VAL A 42 -7.13 -11.89 -18.85
CA VAL A 42 -7.73 -10.61 -18.44
C VAL A 42 -9.25 -10.66 -18.65
N HIS A 43 -10.00 -10.43 -17.59
CA HIS A 43 -11.46 -10.48 -17.57
C HIS A 43 -12.06 -9.12 -17.23
N ARG A 44 -13.23 -8.84 -17.80
CA ARG A 44 -14.10 -7.74 -17.35
C ARG A 44 -14.96 -8.24 -16.20
N VAL A 45 -15.14 -7.44 -15.15
CA VAL A 45 -16.04 -7.79 -14.06
C VAL A 45 -17.49 -7.86 -14.55
N GLN A 46 -18.17 -8.97 -14.25
CA GLN A 46 -19.58 -9.21 -14.61
C GLN A 46 -20.43 -9.61 -13.39
N THR A 47 -19.79 -10.11 -12.34
CA THR A 47 -20.42 -10.60 -11.10
C THR A 47 -19.75 -9.96 -9.89
N ASP A 48 -20.43 -9.96 -8.74
CA ASP A 48 -20.00 -9.28 -7.51
C ASP A 48 -19.04 -10.12 -6.65
N ASP A 49 -18.94 -11.42 -6.91
CA ASP A 49 -18.05 -12.36 -6.22
C ASP A 49 -16.57 -11.92 -6.28
N VAL A 50 -16.16 -11.23 -7.34
CA VAL A 50 -14.80 -10.65 -7.44
C VAL A 50 -14.47 -9.73 -6.26
N PHE A 51 -15.47 -9.08 -5.66
CA PHE A 51 -15.29 -8.15 -4.53
C PHE A 51 -15.18 -8.84 -3.16
N THR A 52 -15.21 -10.18 -3.16
CA THR A 52 -14.85 -11.01 -2.01
C THR A 52 -13.36 -11.41 -2.00
N THR A 53 -12.64 -11.08 -3.07
CA THR A 53 -11.21 -11.38 -3.23
C THR A 53 -10.38 -10.70 -2.15
N THR A 54 -9.50 -11.46 -1.52
CA THR A 54 -8.52 -10.94 -0.57
C THR A 54 -7.16 -10.71 -1.24
N GLY A 55 -6.40 -9.73 -0.73
CA GLY A 55 -5.06 -9.41 -1.23
C GLY A 55 -5.00 -8.54 -2.49
N VAL A 56 -6.15 -8.25 -3.13
CA VAL A 56 -6.25 -7.29 -4.25
C VAL A 56 -7.08 -6.09 -3.78
N SER A 57 -6.39 -5.05 -3.31
CA SER A 57 -7.02 -3.88 -2.66
C SER A 57 -8.07 -3.16 -3.51
N ALA A 58 -7.95 -3.18 -4.84
CA ALA A 58 -8.93 -2.59 -5.75
C ALA A 58 -10.33 -3.23 -5.65
N PHE A 59 -10.42 -4.47 -5.14
CA PHE A 59 -11.67 -5.21 -5.02
C PHE A 59 -12.09 -5.49 -3.59
N ASP A 60 -11.49 -4.84 -2.58
CA ASP A 60 -11.91 -5.03 -1.20
C ASP A 60 -13.32 -4.43 -0.97
N LYS A 61 -14.34 -5.30 -0.90
CA LYS A 61 -15.72 -5.02 -0.47
C LYS A 61 -16.51 -3.97 -1.25
N LEU A 62 -16.10 -3.63 -2.48
CA LEU A 62 -16.75 -2.63 -3.34
C LEU A 62 -17.13 -1.32 -2.58
N THR A 63 -16.23 -0.83 -1.72
CA THR A 63 -16.56 0.25 -0.76
C THR A 63 -16.87 1.60 -1.39
N SER A 64 -16.48 1.83 -2.65
CA SER A 64 -16.66 3.12 -3.34
C SER A 64 -17.99 3.23 -4.08
N TRP A 65 -18.80 2.17 -4.11
CA TRP A 65 -20.08 2.12 -4.81
C TRP A 65 -21.21 1.75 -3.86
N LYS A 66 -22.39 2.33 -4.11
CA LYS A 66 -23.58 2.08 -3.28
C LYS A 66 -24.07 0.63 -3.37
N SER A 67 -23.96 0.02 -4.55
CA SER A 67 -24.31 -1.37 -4.81
C SER A 67 -23.63 -1.86 -6.09
N PHE A 68 -23.63 -3.18 -6.30
CA PHE A 68 -23.08 -3.77 -7.52
C PHE A 68 -23.87 -3.40 -8.77
N GLU A 69 -25.20 -3.28 -8.68
CA GLU A 69 -26.05 -2.85 -9.80
C GLU A 69 -25.71 -1.42 -10.22
N GLN A 70 -25.46 -0.54 -9.25
CA GLN A 70 -25.05 0.84 -9.52
C GLN A 70 -23.66 0.88 -10.15
N PHE A 71 -22.75 0.02 -9.71
CA PHE A 71 -21.43 -0.15 -10.32
C PHE A 71 -21.52 -0.65 -11.77
N LEU A 72 -22.33 -1.69 -12.05
CA LEU A 72 -22.48 -2.21 -13.42
C LEU A 72 -23.06 -1.18 -14.40
N LYS A 73 -23.89 -0.27 -13.89
CA LYS A 73 -24.53 0.78 -14.69
C LYS A 73 -23.55 1.89 -15.08
N ASP A 74 -22.81 2.42 -14.10
CA ASP A 74 -22.04 3.65 -14.28
C ASP A 74 -20.51 3.42 -14.28
N GLY A 75 -20.04 2.33 -13.69
CA GLY A 75 -18.63 1.97 -13.55
C GLY A 75 -18.23 0.77 -14.42
N PHE A 76 -16.96 0.40 -14.30
CA PHE A 76 -16.39 -0.81 -14.92
C PHE A 76 -15.07 -1.18 -14.22
N ALA A 77 -14.68 -2.44 -14.37
CA ALA A 77 -13.45 -2.96 -13.81
C ALA A 77 -12.93 -4.14 -14.63
N TYR A 78 -11.63 -4.35 -14.55
CA TYR A 78 -10.93 -5.48 -15.14
C TYR A 78 -10.01 -6.14 -14.15
N TYR A 79 -9.79 -7.43 -14.32
CA TYR A 79 -8.92 -8.22 -13.47
C TYR A 79 -8.08 -9.21 -14.27
N VAL A 80 -6.94 -9.59 -13.70
CA VAL A 80 -6.14 -10.72 -14.19
C VAL A 80 -6.43 -11.91 -13.29
N GLU A 81 -6.74 -13.03 -13.91
CA GLU A 81 -6.91 -14.34 -13.28
C GLU A 81 -5.75 -15.27 -13.67
N GLU A 82 -5.30 -16.10 -12.75
CA GLU A 82 -4.38 -17.22 -13.04
C GLU A 82 -5.18 -18.45 -13.47
N ASP A 83 -4.98 -18.92 -14.70
CA ASP A 83 -5.81 -19.94 -15.33
C ASP A 83 -5.83 -21.27 -14.55
N ALA A 84 -4.70 -21.62 -13.92
CA ALA A 84 -4.55 -22.90 -13.22
C ALA A 84 -5.30 -22.95 -11.88
N THR A 85 -5.52 -21.80 -11.24
CA THR A 85 -6.05 -21.71 -9.87
C THR A 85 -7.34 -20.91 -9.78
N HIS A 86 -7.73 -20.22 -10.86
CA HIS A 86 -8.80 -19.21 -10.90
C HIS A 86 -8.60 -18.09 -9.87
N LYS A 87 -7.37 -17.87 -9.42
CA LYS A 87 -7.06 -16.83 -8.44
C LYS A 87 -7.01 -15.48 -9.15
N ILE A 88 -7.75 -14.50 -8.63
CA ILE A 88 -7.61 -13.10 -9.05
C ILE A 88 -6.31 -12.55 -8.48
N VAL A 89 -5.38 -12.16 -9.36
CA VAL A 89 -4.02 -11.74 -8.97
C VAL A 89 -3.83 -10.22 -9.04
N SER A 90 -4.64 -9.54 -9.85
CA SER A 90 -4.61 -8.08 -9.98
C SER A 90 -5.97 -7.56 -10.44
N GLY A 91 -6.32 -6.35 -10.02
CA GLY A 91 -7.58 -5.71 -10.37
C GLY A 91 -7.42 -4.21 -10.58
N CYS A 92 -8.20 -3.66 -11.51
CA CYS A 92 -8.36 -2.23 -11.70
C CYS A 92 -9.85 -1.89 -11.79
N ILE A 93 -10.28 -0.91 -11.00
CA ILE A 93 -11.67 -0.48 -10.90
C ILE A 93 -11.78 1.02 -11.15
N THR A 94 -12.89 1.46 -11.75
CA THR A 94 -13.33 2.85 -11.61
C THR A 94 -13.83 3.08 -10.19
N LYS A 95 -12.98 3.61 -9.31
CA LYS A 95 -13.32 3.90 -7.91
C LYS A 95 -14.44 4.94 -7.84
N PHE A 96 -14.37 5.95 -8.71
CA PHE A 96 -15.43 6.91 -8.97
C PHE A 96 -15.65 7.04 -10.47
N CYS A 97 -16.91 7.20 -10.90
CA CYS A 97 -17.25 7.44 -12.29
C CYS A 97 -18.41 8.42 -12.40
N THR A 98 -18.33 9.32 -13.38
CA THR A 98 -19.36 10.28 -13.75
C THR A 98 -19.62 10.20 -15.25
N SER A 99 -20.53 11.01 -15.77
CA SER A 99 -20.77 11.09 -17.21
C SER A 99 -19.59 11.65 -18.02
N THR A 100 -18.60 12.28 -17.39
CA THR A 100 -17.49 12.97 -18.09
C THR A 100 -16.10 12.49 -17.68
N GLY A 101 -15.99 11.72 -16.60
CA GLY A 101 -14.69 11.25 -16.13
C GLY A 101 -14.77 10.16 -15.06
N CYS A 102 -13.64 9.51 -14.82
CA CYS A 102 -13.50 8.44 -13.83
C CYS A 102 -12.12 8.46 -13.15
N GLU A 103 -12.05 7.90 -11.94
CA GLU A 103 -10.81 7.67 -11.19
C GLU A 103 -10.51 6.17 -11.17
N LEU A 104 -9.29 5.79 -11.57
CA LEU A 104 -8.84 4.40 -11.51
C LEU A 104 -8.16 4.10 -10.18
N ALA A 105 -8.51 2.96 -9.60
CA ALA A 105 -7.76 2.35 -8.50
C ALA A 105 -7.24 0.97 -8.93
N VAL A 106 -5.99 0.66 -8.59
CA VAL A 106 -5.32 -0.59 -8.95
C VAL A 106 -4.79 -1.31 -7.72
N GLY A 107 -4.85 -2.63 -7.75
CA GLY A 107 -4.26 -3.48 -6.71
C GLY A 107 -3.71 -4.76 -7.32
N THR A 108 -2.61 -5.26 -6.77
CA THR A 108 -2.02 -6.56 -7.15
C THR A 108 -1.67 -7.34 -5.90
N HIS A 109 -2.07 -8.60 -5.88
CA HIS A 109 -1.74 -9.55 -4.82
C HIS A 109 -0.22 -9.59 -4.63
N GLU A 110 0.24 -9.56 -3.37
CA GLU A 110 1.65 -9.38 -3.02
C GLU A 110 2.59 -10.36 -3.73
N GLN A 111 2.25 -11.65 -3.70
CA GLN A 111 2.97 -12.74 -4.38
C GLN A 111 3.06 -12.60 -5.91
N TYR A 112 2.23 -11.75 -6.53
CA TYR A 112 2.16 -11.53 -7.98
C TYR A 112 2.67 -10.14 -8.39
N ARG A 113 3.15 -9.32 -7.44
CA ARG A 113 3.73 -8.00 -7.75
C ARG A 113 4.99 -8.13 -8.61
N ARG A 114 5.37 -7.02 -9.26
CA ARG A 114 6.57 -6.92 -10.12
C ARG A 114 6.56 -7.78 -11.39
N ARG A 115 5.41 -8.34 -11.76
CA ARG A 115 5.20 -9.16 -12.97
C ARG A 115 4.43 -8.46 -14.10
N GLY A 116 4.13 -7.16 -13.94
CA GLY A 116 3.42 -6.35 -14.95
C GLY A 116 1.89 -6.39 -14.87
N PHE A 117 1.29 -7.21 -14.00
CA PHE A 117 -0.16 -7.36 -13.93
C PHE A 117 -0.92 -6.06 -13.61
N ALA A 118 -0.39 -5.20 -12.73
CA ALA A 118 -0.99 -3.89 -12.45
C ALA A 118 -1.15 -3.04 -13.72
N THR A 119 -0.10 -3.03 -14.57
CA THR A 119 -0.12 -2.33 -15.86
C THR A 119 -1.14 -2.95 -16.79
N LEU A 120 -1.23 -4.29 -16.87
CA LEU A 120 -2.19 -4.99 -17.73
C LEU A 120 -3.65 -4.63 -17.41
N VAL A 121 -4.06 -4.74 -16.14
CA VAL A 121 -5.44 -4.40 -15.74
C VAL A 121 -5.73 -2.91 -15.87
N ALA A 122 -4.74 -2.07 -15.63
CA ALA A 122 -4.86 -0.64 -15.85
C ALA A 122 -5.02 -0.29 -17.34
N CYS A 123 -4.29 -0.95 -18.24
CA CYS A 123 -4.44 -0.75 -19.68
C CYS A 123 -5.83 -1.16 -20.15
N ALA A 124 -6.33 -2.32 -19.70
CA ALA A 124 -7.68 -2.78 -20.03
C ALA A 124 -8.75 -1.76 -19.60
N THR A 125 -8.61 -1.23 -18.39
CA THR A 125 -9.57 -0.27 -17.81
C THR A 125 -9.45 1.11 -18.45
N ALA A 126 -8.23 1.61 -18.67
CA ALA A 126 -7.97 2.86 -19.37
C ALA A 126 -8.53 2.84 -20.81
N GLU A 127 -8.41 1.70 -21.51
CA GLU A 127 -8.96 1.57 -22.85
C GLU A 127 -10.50 1.62 -22.87
N GLU A 128 -11.19 0.97 -21.91
CA GLU A 128 -12.65 1.11 -21.79
C GLU A 128 -13.04 2.57 -21.48
N ALA A 129 -12.27 3.27 -20.64
CA ALA A 129 -12.50 4.67 -20.32
C ALA A 129 -12.35 5.59 -21.56
N LEU A 130 -11.28 5.40 -22.35
CA LEU A 130 -11.06 6.12 -23.60
C LEU A 130 -12.16 5.86 -24.63
N LYS A 131 -12.60 4.60 -24.77
CA LYS A 131 -13.73 4.23 -25.64
C LYS A 131 -15.04 4.91 -25.25
N LYS A 132 -15.24 5.18 -23.96
CA LYS A 132 -16.38 5.92 -23.41
C LYS A 132 -16.20 7.44 -23.46
N GLY A 133 -15.04 7.94 -23.92
CA GLY A 133 -14.74 9.38 -23.98
C GLY A 133 -14.56 10.03 -22.61
N LEU A 134 -14.16 9.26 -21.59
CA LEU A 134 -14.04 9.74 -20.21
C LEU A 134 -12.67 10.41 -19.98
N THR A 135 -12.69 11.52 -19.24
CA THR A 135 -11.47 12.06 -18.62
C THR A 135 -11.07 11.14 -17.48
N THR A 136 -9.94 10.44 -17.62
CA THR A 136 -9.50 9.45 -16.64
C THR A 136 -8.38 10.00 -15.78
N ILE A 137 -8.56 9.94 -14.47
CA ILE A 137 -7.55 10.31 -13.49
C ILE A 137 -7.04 9.10 -12.72
N TRP A 138 -5.81 9.23 -12.23
CA TRP A 138 -5.19 8.30 -11.30
C TRP A 138 -4.60 9.12 -10.15
N GLU A 139 -5.15 8.94 -8.96
CA GLU A 139 -4.63 9.50 -7.72
C GLU A 139 -3.70 8.48 -7.05
N CYS A 140 -2.54 8.95 -6.61
CA CYS A 140 -1.77 8.16 -5.64
C CYS A 140 -0.91 9.06 -4.75
N TYR A 141 -0.68 8.57 -3.54
CA TYR A 141 0.31 9.12 -2.63
C TYR A 141 1.64 9.40 -3.31
N HIS A 142 2.17 10.62 -3.15
CA HIS A 142 3.29 11.12 -3.95
C HIS A 142 4.61 10.33 -3.78
N ARG A 143 4.76 9.55 -2.69
CA ARG A 143 5.92 8.66 -2.47
C ARG A 143 5.67 7.22 -2.91
N ASN A 144 4.49 6.91 -3.44
CA ASN A 144 4.19 5.60 -3.99
C ASN A 144 4.83 5.42 -5.38
N VAL A 145 6.16 5.25 -5.39
CA VAL A 145 6.96 5.10 -6.60
C VAL A 145 6.46 3.94 -7.48
N ALA A 146 5.91 2.88 -6.87
CA ALA A 146 5.35 1.76 -7.63
C ALA A 146 4.09 2.17 -8.41
N SER A 147 3.18 2.91 -7.79
CA SER A 147 1.97 3.44 -8.44
C SER A 147 2.32 4.45 -9.53
N ILE A 148 3.20 5.40 -9.24
CA ILE A 148 3.67 6.42 -10.20
C ILE A 148 4.28 5.76 -11.44
N LYS A 149 5.21 4.80 -11.25
CA LYS A 149 5.80 4.09 -12.38
C LYS A 149 4.79 3.26 -13.16
N THR A 150 3.73 2.78 -12.51
CA THR A 150 2.67 2.01 -13.17
C THR A 150 1.81 2.91 -14.03
N ASN A 151 1.34 4.04 -13.50
CA ASN A 151 0.47 4.96 -14.26
C ASN A 151 1.23 5.60 -15.45
N GLN A 152 2.50 5.96 -15.29
CA GLN A 152 3.32 6.50 -16.37
C GLN A 152 3.52 5.51 -17.51
N LYS A 153 3.70 4.22 -17.20
CA LYS A 153 3.79 3.16 -18.22
C LYS A 153 2.52 3.04 -19.04
N VAL A 154 1.36 3.24 -18.41
CA VAL A 154 0.06 3.18 -19.09
C VAL A 154 -0.13 4.39 -20.02
N GLY A 155 0.52 5.53 -19.73
CA GLY A 155 0.37 6.77 -20.50
C GLY A 155 -0.34 7.89 -19.72
N PHE A 156 -0.39 7.78 -18.39
CA PHE A 156 -0.81 8.89 -17.54
C PHE A 156 0.32 9.91 -17.39
N GLU A 157 -0.05 11.18 -17.41
CA GLU A 157 0.84 12.33 -17.25
C GLU A 157 0.53 13.05 -15.95
N TYR A 158 1.56 13.59 -15.30
CA TYR A 158 1.40 14.35 -14.07
C TYR A 158 0.51 15.57 -14.31
N LEU A 159 -0.48 15.77 -13.44
CA LEU A 159 -1.41 16.89 -13.50
C LEU A 159 -1.08 17.92 -12.40
N CYS A 160 -1.17 17.50 -11.14
CA CYS A 160 -0.93 18.37 -9.98
C CYS A 160 -0.68 17.57 -8.70
N ASP A 161 -0.25 18.27 -7.65
CA ASP A 161 -0.27 17.76 -6.28
C ASP A 161 -1.37 18.47 -5.49
N GLU A 162 -2.12 17.70 -4.70
CA GLU A 162 -3.04 18.24 -3.71
C GLU A 162 -2.51 17.98 -2.31
N TYR A 163 -2.43 19.03 -1.50
CA TYR A 163 -1.88 18.95 -0.16
C TYR A 163 -2.97 18.76 0.87
N PHE A 164 -2.81 17.77 1.73
CA PHE A 164 -3.67 17.55 2.87
C PHE A 164 -2.88 17.71 4.17
N TYR A 165 -3.61 18.05 5.23
CA TYR A 165 -3.10 18.00 6.59
C TYR A 165 -3.92 16.99 7.35
N PHE A 166 -3.24 16.13 8.09
CA PHE A 166 -3.90 15.26 9.04
C PHE A 166 -3.30 15.50 10.43
N GLY A 167 -4.12 15.35 11.44
CA GLY A 167 -3.75 15.59 12.82
C GLY A 167 -4.69 14.83 13.75
N PHE A 168 -4.21 14.56 14.94
CA PHE A 168 -4.93 13.73 15.90
C PHE A 168 -5.71 14.59 16.89
N LEU A 169 -7.02 14.34 16.99
CA LEU A 169 -7.90 15.08 17.89
C LEU A 169 -7.85 14.56 19.34
N TYR A 170 -7.45 13.30 19.53
CA TYR A 170 -7.30 12.65 20.83
C TYR A 170 -6.08 11.73 20.86
N GLU A 171 -5.64 11.38 22.07
CA GLU A 171 -4.56 10.42 22.28
C GLU A 171 -5.06 9.00 22.06
N SER A 172 -4.35 8.22 21.25
CA SER A 172 -4.65 6.80 21.06
C SER A 172 -3.39 6.05 20.68
N LEU A 173 -3.38 4.74 20.97
CA LEU A 173 -2.29 3.86 20.57
C LEU A 173 -2.07 3.93 19.05
N GLN A 174 -3.14 3.94 18.25
CA GLN A 174 -3.03 3.96 16.79
C GLN A 174 -2.41 5.26 16.27
N ASN A 175 -2.72 6.40 16.90
CA ASN A 175 -2.17 7.69 16.52
C ASN A 175 -0.66 7.76 16.80
N ASP A 176 -0.23 7.21 17.93
CA ASP A 176 1.18 7.17 18.30
C ASP A 176 1.98 6.19 17.43
N LEU A 177 1.41 5.02 17.15
CA LEU A 177 2.00 4.04 16.24
C LEU A 177 2.14 4.59 14.82
N PHE A 178 1.09 5.25 14.31
CA PHE A 178 1.14 5.93 13.02
C PHE A 178 2.22 7.01 13.03
N SER A 179 2.30 7.84 14.07
CA SER A 179 3.29 8.91 14.16
C SER A 179 4.71 8.36 14.14
N GLY A 180 4.99 7.31 14.93
CA GLY A 180 6.29 6.65 14.95
C GLY A 180 6.67 6.08 13.59
N TYR A 181 5.73 5.41 12.93
CA TYR A 181 5.91 4.92 11.56
C TYR A 181 6.20 6.06 10.57
N TYR A 182 5.37 7.10 10.58
CA TYR A 182 5.47 8.22 9.65
C TYR A 182 6.78 8.99 9.80
N TYR A 183 7.22 9.27 11.04
CA TYR A 183 8.51 9.90 11.29
C TYR A 183 9.67 9.02 10.81
N LEU A 184 9.59 7.70 11.01
CA LEU A 184 10.63 6.77 10.58
C LEU A 184 10.71 6.65 9.05
N THR A 185 9.58 6.42 8.38
CA THR A 185 9.56 6.03 6.95
C THR A 185 9.39 7.21 6.01
N GLU A 186 8.57 8.20 6.37
CA GLU A 186 8.25 9.33 5.49
C GLU A 186 9.15 10.53 5.78
N LEU A 187 9.38 10.86 7.05
CA LEU A 187 10.21 12.01 7.41
C LEU A 187 11.68 11.67 7.63
N HIS A 188 12.04 10.38 7.66
CA HIS A 188 13.38 9.87 7.93
C HIS A 188 14.01 10.49 9.20
N ASN A 189 13.19 10.68 10.23
CA ASN A 189 13.57 11.24 11.51
C ASN A 189 13.44 10.16 12.61
N PRO A 190 14.50 9.37 12.86
CA PRO A 190 14.46 8.28 13.82
C PRO A 190 14.34 8.77 15.27
N GLU A 191 14.82 9.98 15.59
CA GLU A 191 14.72 10.56 16.94
C GLU A 191 13.26 10.80 17.34
N GLU A 192 12.49 11.46 16.47
CA GLU A 192 11.05 11.64 16.67
C GLU A 192 10.32 10.29 16.65
N ALA A 193 10.68 9.39 15.72
CA ALA A 193 10.07 8.06 15.68
C ALA A 193 10.21 7.31 17.01
N VAL A 194 11.40 7.35 17.63
CA VAL A 194 11.66 6.75 18.95
C VAL A 194 10.77 7.37 20.04
N PHE A 195 10.59 8.69 20.05
CA PHE A 195 9.68 9.35 20.99
C PHE A 195 8.26 8.80 20.88
N TRP A 196 7.71 8.71 19.66
CA TRP A 196 6.36 8.22 19.42
C TRP A 196 6.21 6.73 19.71
N PHE A 197 7.19 5.90 19.34
CA PHE A 197 7.15 4.47 19.64
C PHE A 197 7.23 4.18 21.13
N LYS A 198 8.05 4.90 21.90
CA LYS A 198 8.09 4.77 23.38
C LYS A 198 6.74 5.09 24.00
N ARG A 199 6.09 6.15 23.52
CA ARG A 199 4.75 6.53 23.98
C ARG A 199 3.69 5.49 23.63
N ALA A 200 3.72 4.97 22.40
CA ALA A 200 2.85 3.89 21.96
C ALA A 200 3.03 2.62 22.80
N ILE A 201 4.26 2.21 23.10
CA ILE A 201 4.54 1.03 23.93
C ILE A 201 3.97 1.21 25.34
N ALA A 202 4.21 2.36 25.98
CA ALA A 202 3.66 2.64 27.31
C ALA A 202 2.12 2.62 27.33
N LEU A 203 1.48 3.14 26.28
CA LEU A 203 0.02 3.11 26.16
C LEU A 203 -0.51 1.70 25.89
N SER A 204 0.17 0.94 25.03
CA SER A 204 -0.13 -0.47 24.74
C SER A 204 -0.13 -1.33 26.00
N GLU A 205 0.87 -1.16 26.87
CA GLU A 205 0.97 -1.86 28.17
C GLU A 205 -0.17 -1.45 29.11
N LYS A 206 -0.44 -0.15 29.22
CA LYS A 206 -1.51 0.39 30.06
C LYS A 206 -2.90 -0.11 29.63
N GLU A 207 -3.12 -0.23 28.32
CA GLU A 207 -4.41 -0.66 27.74
C GLU A 207 -4.52 -2.17 27.54
N ASN A 208 -3.45 -2.94 27.84
CA ASN A 208 -3.34 -4.36 27.54
C ASN A 208 -3.67 -4.66 26.05
N ASN A 209 -3.17 -3.81 25.16
CA ASN A 209 -3.44 -3.84 23.72
C ASN A 209 -2.12 -4.00 22.95
N PRO A 210 -1.67 -5.23 22.66
CA PRO A 210 -0.34 -5.49 22.13
C PRO A 210 -0.16 -4.95 20.70
N LEU A 211 1.06 -4.50 20.40
CA LEU A 211 1.46 -4.06 19.06
C LEU A 211 1.41 -5.22 18.06
N SER A 212 1.04 -4.93 16.82
CA SER A 212 1.18 -5.88 15.70
C SER A 212 2.65 -6.22 15.42
N SER A 213 2.90 -7.32 14.69
CA SER A 213 4.26 -7.69 14.26
C SER A 213 4.93 -6.57 13.48
N SER A 214 4.20 -5.92 12.57
CA SER A 214 4.72 -4.83 11.74
C SER A 214 5.11 -3.60 12.57
N TYR A 215 4.29 -3.21 13.55
CA TYR A 215 4.64 -2.07 14.41
C TYR A 215 5.79 -2.36 15.37
N ASN A 216 5.88 -3.60 15.88
CA ASN A 216 7.08 -4.03 16.62
C ASN A 216 8.34 -3.99 15.76
N PHE A 217 8.25 -4.40 14.48
CA PHE A 217 9.36 -4.29 13.53
C PHE A 217 9.79 -2.82 13.33
N TYR A 218 8.86 -1.89 13.08
CA TYR A 218 9.21 -0.48 12.88
C TYR A 218 9.79 0.17 14.14
N ALA A 219 9.22 -0.13 15.31
CA ALA A 219 9.77 0.32 16.59
C ALA A 219 11.20 -0.20 16.79
N ALA A 220 11.44 -1.49 16.51
CA ALA A 220 12.77 -2.07 16.58
C ALA A 220 13.76 -1.40 15.64
N SER A 221 13.36 -1.11 14.40
CA SER A 221 14.20 -0.40 13.43
C SER A 221 14.58 0.99 13.93
N ALA A 222 13.62 1.75 14.48
CA ALA A 222 13.88 3.07 15.05
C ALA A 222 14.88 3.00 16.21
N PHE A 223 14.68 2.06 17.14
CA PHE A 223 15.58 1.86 18.28
C PHE A 223 16.98 1.42 17.84
N ALA A 224 17.09 0.52 16.86
CA ALA A 224 18.38 0.05 16.36
C ALA A 224 19.18 1.18 15.68
N ILE A 225 18.52 2.03 14.87
CA ILE A 225 19.13 3.22 14.27
C ILE A 225 19.66 4.18 15.34
N MET A 226 18.91 4.35 16.44
CA MET A 226 19.30 5.18 17.59
C MET A 226 20.25 4.45 18.57
N ARG A 227 20.72 3.25 18.22
CA ARG A 227 21.62 2.40 19.03
C ARG A 227 21.05 1.99 20.39
N GLU A 228 19.72 2.02 20.53
CA GLU A 228 18.98 1.48 21.68
C GLU A 228 18.76 -0.03 21.50
N TYR A 229 19.86 -0.78 21.46
CA TYR A 229 19.89 -2.18 21.02
C TYR A 229 19.04 -3.13 21.87
N ASP A 230 18.98 -2.94 23.17
CA ASP A 230 18.18 -3.78 24.06
C ASP A 230 16.68 -3.65 23.73
N LEU A 231 16.20 -2.42 23.55
CA LEU A 231 14.82 -2.15 23.15
C LEU A 231 14.53 -2.65 21.74
N ALA A 232 15.49 -2.52 20.82
CA ALA A 232 15.36 -3.07 19.47
C ALA A 232 15.17 -4.60 19.49
N LEU A 233 16.00 -5.32 20.24
CA LEU A 233 15.94 -6.78 20.34
C LEU A 233 14.67 -7.26 21.07
N GLU A 234 14.21 -6.53 22.07
CA GLU A 234 12.96 -6.79 22.76
C GLU A 234 11.77 -6.68 21.79
N ARG A 235 11.70 -5.59 21.02
CA ARG A 235 10.64 -5.39 20.04
C ARG A 235 10.69 -6.41 18.90
N LEU A 236 11.88 -6.76 18.40
CA LEU A 236 12.01 -7.85 17.41
C LEU A 236 11.52 -9.18 17.99
N SER A 237 11.85 -9.47 19.24
CA SER A 237 11.39 -10.68 19.91
C SER A 237 9.87 -10.75 20.00
N ALA A 238 9.21 -9.62 20.29
CA ALA A 238 7.75 -9.52 20.29
C ALA A 238 7.18 -9.67 18.87
N ALA A 239 7.82 -9.09 17.85
CA ALA A 239 7.37 -9.18 16.46
C ALA A 239 7.37 -10.64 15.94
N VAL A 240 8.41 -11.40 16.28
CA VAL A 240 8.62 -12.79 15.84
C VAL A 240 7.62 -13.77 16.48
N GLU A 241 7.15 -13.52 17.71
CA GLU A 241 6.15 -14.38 18.35
C GLU A 241 4.82 -14.43 17.60
N ILE A 242 4.44 -13.33 16.95
CA ILE A 242 3.09 -13.14 16.38
C ILE A 242 3.07 -13.03 14.85
N VAL A 243 4.23 -13.15 14.19
CA VAL A 243 4.30 -13.06 12.72
C VAL A 243 3.70 -14.29 12.05
N GLN A 244 2.92 -14.08 11.00
CA GLN A 244 2.26 -15.15 10.24
C GLN A 244 3.22 -15.78 9.22
N ASP A 245 3.85 -14.98 8.36
CA ASP A 245 4.84 -15.45 7.38
C ASP A 245 6.26 -15.35 7.95
N LYS A 246 6.70 -16.42 8.62
CA LYS A 246 8.03 -16.48 9.22
C LYS A 246 9.16 -16.37 8.19
N ARG A 247 8.98 -16.96 6.99
CA ARG A 247 10.02 -17.00 5.95
C ARG A 247 10.22 -15.63 5.35
N GLU A 248 9.15 -14.92 5.02
CA GLU A 248 9.22 -13.54 4.54
C GLU A 248 9.87 -12.64 5.60
N PHE A 249 9.43 -12.76 6.85
CA PHE A 249 9.98 -11.95 7.94
C PHE A 249 11.48 -12.22 8.18
N TYR A 250 11.92 -13.48 8.11
CA TYR A 250 13.33 -13.85 8.18
C TYR A 250 14.16 -13.18 7.08
N ASN A 251 13.69 -13.22 5.83
CA ASN A 251 14.36 -12.56 4.70
C ASN A 251 14.40 -11.03 4.88
N LYS A 252 13.32 -10.45 5.42
CA LYS A 252 13.26 -9.02 5.72
C LYS A 252 14.30 -8.62 6.77
N LEU A 253 14.41 -9.35 7.88
CA LEU A 253 15.40 -9.06 8.93
C LEU A 253 16.86 -9.18 8.43
N GLN A 254 17.11 -10.04 7.45
CA GLN A 254 18.44 -10.18 6.84
C GLN A 254 18.83 -9.02 5.91
N THR A 255 17.87 -8.25 5.40
CA THR A 255 18.12 -7.22 4.38
C THR A 255 17.87 -5.81 4.89
N GLU A 256 17.16 -5.66 6.01
CA GLU A 256 16.88 -4.37 6.63
C GLU A 256 18.16 -3.75 7.22
N LYS A 257 18.50 -2.56 6.73
CA LYS A 257 19.73 -1.83 7.07
C LYS A 257 19.73 -1.34 8.51
N ALA A 258 18.56 -1.10 9.08
CA ALA A 258 18.42 -0.68 10.47
C ALA A 258 19.09 -1.66 11.45
N PHE A 259 19.25 -2.93 11.07
CA PHE A 259 19.82 -3.99 11.90
C PHE A 259 21.25 -4.37 11.55
N ASP A 260 21.95 -3.63 10.68
CA ASP A 260 23.32 -3.95 10.27
C ASP A 260 24.26 -4.08 11.49
N ASP A 261 24.18 -3.15 12.45
CA ASP A 261 24.98 -3.15 13.69
C ASP A 261 24.64 -4.32 14.65
N LEU A 262 23.43 -4.88 14.53
CA LEU A 262 22.95 -5.98 15.38
C LEU A 262 23.19 -7.36 14.78
N ARG A 263 23.39 -7.44 13.46
CA ARG A 263 23.28 -8.69 12.68
C ARG A 263 24.26 -9.77 13.13
N GLU A 264 25.45 -9.38 13.55
CA GLU A 264 26.48 -10.31 14.02
C GLU A 264 26.32 -10.71 15.50
N SER A 265 25.49 -9.99 16.25
CA SER A 265 25.28 -10.27 17.68
C SER A 265 24.61 -11.62 17.91
N LEU A 266 25.01 -12.29 18.99
CA LEU A 266 24.40 -13.55 19.41
C LEU A 266 22.90 -13.37 19.72
N ALA A 267 22.50 -12.22 20.26
CA ALA A 267 21.11 -11.93 20.59
C ALA A 267 20.24 -11.83 19.33
N PHE A 268 20.71 -11.14 18.28
CA PHE A 268 19.99 -11.06 17.01
C PHE A 268 19.90 -12.42 16.33
N LYS A 269 20.99 -13.21 16.33
CA LYS A 269 21.00 -14.59 15.80
C LYS A 269 19.98 -15.48 16.52
N LYS A 270 19.79 -15.32 17.84
CA LYS A 270 18.74 -16.03 18.60
C LYS A 270 17.32 -15.62 18.18
N VAL A 271 17.09 -14.34 17.86
CA VAL A 271 15.81 -13.87 17.31
C VAL A 271 15.56 -14.51 15.95
N LEU A 272 16.55 -14.51 15.06
CA LEU A 272 16.44 -15.14 13.73
C LEU A 272 16.12 -16.62 13.82
N HIS A 273 16.76 -17.37 14.72
CA HIS A 273 16.54 -18.80 14.89
C HIS A 273 15.09 -19.16 15.23
N ARG A 274 14.32 -18.26 15.86
CA ARG A 274 12.89 -18.47 16.16
C ARG A 274 11.98 -18.41 14.93
N LEU A 275 12.50 -17.91 13.81
CA LEU A 275 11.82 -17.86 12.50
C LEU A 275 12.21 -19.03 11.59
N GLU A 276 13.24 -19.79 11.92
CA GLU A 276 13.63 -20.98 11.16
C GLU A 276 12.54 -22.04 11.35
N VAL A 277 11.86 -22.37 10.23
CA VAL A 277 10.87 -23.45 10.10
C VAL A 277 11.50 -24.57 9.31
#